data_AF-A0AAV5UZ23-F1
#
_entry.id   AF-A0AAV5UZ23-F1
#
_cell.length_a   1.000
_cell.length_b   1.000
_cell.length_c   1.000
_cell.angle_alpha   90.00
_cell.angle_beta   90.00
_cell.angle_gamma   90.00
#
_symmetry.space_group_name_H-M   'P 1'
#
loop_
_entity.id
_entity.type
_entity.pdbx_description
1 polymer ?
#
loop_
_entity_poly.entity_id
_entity_poly.type
_entity_poly.pdbx_seq_one_letter_code
_entity_poly.pdbx_strand_id
1 'polypeptide(L)'
;LRRAACSCSLAAERRLLQKPAASAAASSMQQVSPLTAFPSFRIASLRRIIAEKTSNRFNESRAHEIGPDLAALEWLMECGATQVEMSDGRRIGSQKEMRAYVREKMEWKLSSSPSTSSSSSSPTSPSSSPHVLSHGDIAFAKQWPNAPRGVYIVSVDASDSAIANEGFKYLKEVRQLRKLKLNFCDYFGDEALRELAGGRTAKTIEDIEIVLNPSMSDGAAYWLTKLTALRRAHFYFLPYVANRPAFIRALKLALPRCTVTFPEVGNIGYGYDEKDVDGSKKK
;
A
#
# COMPACT_ATOMS: atom_id res chain seq x y z
N LEU A 1 -74.14 36.27 -32.29
CA LEU A 1 -75.35 36.66 -31.50
C LEU A 1 -75.84 35.46 -30.67
N ARG A 2 -76.86 35.63 -29.82
CA ARG A 2 -77.63 34.55 -29.11
C ARG A 2 -78.22 33.55 -30.14
N ARG A 3 -78.60 32.28 -29.91
CA ARG A 3 -79.23 31.47 -28.81
C ARG A 3 -78.73 29.99 -28.98
N ALA A 4 -79.17 28.87 -28.39
CA ALA A 4 -80.10 28.36 -27.33
C ALA A 4 -79.65 26.87 -27.06
N ALA A 5 -79.63 26.27 -25.85
CA ALA A 5 -80.65 25.84 -24.86
C ALA A 5 -81.02 24.32 -24.92
N CYS A 6 -81.72 23.82 -23.88
CA CYS A 6 -82.18 22.43 -23.60
C CYS A 6 -81.15 21.38 -23.14
N SER A 7 -81.49 20.32 -22.35
CA SER A 7 -82.21 20.18 -21.04
C SER A 7 -82.75 18.74 -20.81
N CYS A 8 -82.83 18.28 -19.55
CA CYS A 8 -83.55 17.06 -19.06
C CYS A 8 -82.97 15.68 -19.48
N SER A 9 -83.21 14.54 -18.81
CA SER A 9 -84.12 14.23 -17.67
C SER A 9 -83.62 13.09 -16.74
N LEU A 10 -84.43 12.75 -15.72
CA LEU A 10 -84.35 11.70 -14.66
C LEU A 10 -83.98 10.26 -15.16
N ALA A 11 -83.65 9.23 -14.34
CA ALA A 11 -84.15 8.87 -12.99
C ALA A 11 -83.30 7.78 -12.24
N ALA A 12 -83.61 7.60 -10.94
CA ALA A 12 -83.42 6.37 -10.10
C ALA A 12 -81.97 5.87 -9.82
N GLU A 13 -81.67 5.07 -8.78
CA GLU A 13 -82.47 4.55 -7.65
C GLU A 13 -81.66 4.48 -6.32
N ARG A 14 -82.21 3.90 -5.24
CA ARG A 14 -81.62 3.87 -3.88
C ARG A 14 -81.45 2.43 -3.34
N ARG A 15 -80.56 2.31 -2.33
CA ARG A 15 -80.50 1.33 -1.21
C ARG A 15 -79.45 0.21 -1.29
N LEU A 16 -78.53 0.28 -0.33
CA LEU A 16 -78.22 -0.75 0.69
C LEU A 16 -78.44 -2.23 0.30
N LEU A 17 -77.33 -2.96 0.23
CA LEU A 17 -77.25 -4.36 0.70
C LEU A 17 -75.94 -4.57 1.49
N GLN A 18 -75.86 -5.66 2.26
CA GLN A 18 -74.98 -5.76 3.44
C GLN A 18 -74.07 -7.01 3.38
N LYS A 19 -72.90 -6.94 4.05
CA LYS A 19 -71.92 -8.02 4.32
C LYS A 19 -72.61 -9.34 4.74
N PRO A 20 -72.08 -10.56 4.40
CA PRO A 20 -70.81 -11.03 5.04
C PRO A 20 -69.93 -12.09 4.34
N ALA A 21 -68.67 -12.18 4.81
CA ALA A 21 -67.81 -13.37 4.95
C ALA A 21 -66.80 -13.04 6.09
N ALA A 22 -66.41 -13.87 7.07
CA ALA A 22 -66.17 -15.31 7.19
C ALA A 22 -64.87 -15.78 6.47
N SER A 23 -63.90 -16.45 7.11
CA SER A 23 -63.71 -16.82 8.54
C SER A 23 -62.29 -17.34 8.84
N ALA A 24 -61.76 -17.08 10.06
CA ALA A 24 -60.65 -17.81 10.73
C ALA A 24 -59.26 -17.87 10.00
N ALA A 25 -58.12 -18.18 10.63
CA ALA A 25 -57.70 -18.39 12.03
C ALA A 25 -56.33 -17.65 12.22
N ALA A 26 -56.11 -16.85 13.26
CA ALA A 26 -55.78 -17.21 14.64
C ALA A 26 -54.39 -17.87 14.86
N SER A 27 -53.40 -17.01 15.13
CA SER A 27 -52.22 -17.21 15.99
C SER A 27 -51.27 -18.42 15.81
N SER A 28 -50.04 -18.10 15.42
CA SER A 28 -48.84 -18.57 16.14
C SER A 28 -47.85 -17.42 16.28
N MET A 29 -47.47 -17.07 17.52
CA MET A 29 -46.44 -16.07 17.81
C MET A 29 -45.10 -16.76 17.98
N GLN A 30 -44.18 -16.58 17.03
CA GLN A 30 -42.75 -16.75 17.29
C GLN A 30 -42.12 -15.36 17.45
N GLN A 31 -41.87 -14.96 18.69
CA GLN A 31 -41.06 -13.78 18.98
C GLN A 31 -39.60 -14.08 18.61
N VAL A 32 -39.15 -13.56 17.47
CA VAL A 32 -37.71 -13.42 17.23
C VAL A 32 -37.26 -12.17 17.97
N SER A 33 -36.58 -12.34 19.10
CA SER A 33 -36.07 -11.24 19.91
C SER A 33 -35.14 -10.35 19.08
N PRO A 34 -35.25 -9.01 19.16
CA PRO A 34 -34.29 -8.12 18.51
C PRO A 34 -32.93 -8.29 19.18
N LEU A 35 -32.01 -9.01 18.53
CA LEU A 35 -30.61 -9.05 18.96
C LEU A 35 -30.08 -7.62 18.94
N THR A 36 -29.67 -7.13 20.11
CA THR A 36 -29.13 -5.79 20.30
C THR A 36 -27.85 -5.63 19.48
N ALA A 37 -27.96 -4.97 18.33
CA ALA A 37 -26.82 -4.65 17.47
C ALA A 37 -25.94 -3.59 18.15
N PHE A 38 -25.09 -4.03 19.08
CA PHE A 38 -24.09 -3.17 19.71
C PHE A 38 -23.16 -2.60 18.63
N PRO A 39 -23.02 -1.26 18.51
CA PRO A 39 -22.19 -0.65 17.48
C PRO A 39 -20.70 -0.91 17.79
N SER A 40 -20.11 -1.87 17.09
CA SER A 40 -18.73 -2.32 17.28
C SER A 40 -17.69 -1.33 16.69
N PHE A 41 -17.73 -0.07 17.12
CA PHE A 41 -16.91 1.02 16.59
C PHE A 41 -16.00 1.66 17.65
N ARG A 42 -14.88 2.24 17.20
CA ARG A 42 -13.87 3.05 17.92
C ARG A 42 -12.82 2.38 18.82
N ILE A 43 -12.95 1.11 19.25
CA ILE A 43 -11.83 0.43 19.96
C ILE A 43 -10.79 -0.14 18.98
N ALA A 44 -11.24 -0.68 17.84
CA ALA A 44 -10.36 -1.24 16.81
C ALA A 44 -9.47 -0.17 16.16
N SER A 45 -10.00 1.04 15.90
CA SER A 45 -9.24 2.12 15.25
C SER A 45 -8.07 2.63 16.10
N LEU A 46 -8.26 2.80 17.41
CA LEU A 46 -7.16 3.20 18.31
C LEU A 46 -6.07 2.13 18.39
N ARG A 47 -6.44 0.85 18.50
CA ARG A 47 -5.45 -0.25 18.49
C ARG A 47 -4.75 -0.39 17.13
N ARG A 48 -5.46 -0.17 16.03
CA ARG A 48 -4.88 -0.11 14.67
C ARG A 48 -3.88 1.04 14.56
N ILE A 49 -4.28 2.28 14.84
CA ILE A 49 -3.41 3.47 14.77
C ILE A 49 -2.17 3.33 15.70
N ILE A 50 -2.33 2.74 16.89
CA ILE A 50 -1.19 2.47 17.78
C ILE A 50 -0.28 1.40 17.17
N ALA A 51 -0.82 0.28 16.68
CA ALA A 51 -0.04 -0.77 16.03
C ALA A 51 0.71 -0.25 14.80
N GLU A 52 0.03 0.50 13.92
CA GLU A 52 0.59 1.16 12.74
C GLU A 52 1.75 2.10 13.11
N LYS A 53 1.59 2.93 14.17
CA LYS A 53 2.67 3.78 14.67
C LYS A 53 3.82 3.01 15.32
N THR A 54 3.55 1.90 16.01
CA THR A 54 4.62 1.08 16.62
C THR A 54 5.39 0.27 15.59
N SER A 55 4.72 -0.31 14.58
CA SER A 55 5.38 -1.09 13.51
C SER A 55 6.28 -0.22 12.64
N ASN A 56 5.87 1.02 12.36
CA ASN A 56 6.70 1.99 11.62
C ASN A 56 7.84 2.60 12.45
N ARG A 57 8.01 2.26 13.73
CA ARG A 57 9.13 2.74 14.53
C ARG A 57 10.41 2.01 14.16
N PHE A 58 11.40 2.74 13.67
CA PHE A 58 12.72 2.18 13.34
C PHE A 58 13.41 1.57 14.58
N ASN A 59 13.83 0.31 14.46
CA ASN A 59 14.55 -0.44 15.49
C ASN A 59 16.01 -0.65 15.04
N GLU A 60 16.86 0.30 15.42
CA GLU A 60 18.29 0.33 15.08
C GLU A 60 19.05 -0.89 15.63
N SER A 61 18.75 -1.31 16.86
CA SER A 61 19.31 -2.53 17.45
C SER A 61 19.02 -3.76 16.58
N ARG A 62 17.77 -3.91 16.12
CA ARG A 62 17.38 -5.02 15.25
C ARG A 62 18.10 -4.99 13.91
N ALA A 63 18.25 -3.81 13.30
CA ALA A 63 19.06 -3.66 12.08
C ALA A 63 20.53 -4.05 12.30
N HIS A 64 21.10 -3.79 13.49
CA HIS A 64 22.46 -4.24 13.85
C HIS A 64 22.57 -5.73 14.20
N GLU A 65 21.48 -6.40 14.60
CA GLU A 65 21.43 -7.86 14.82
C GLU A 65 21.41 -8.67 13.51
N ILE A 66 20.50 -8.31 12.59
CA ILE A 66 20.18 -9.13 11.39
C ILE A 66 20.53 -8.46 10.05
N GLY A 67 20.99 -7.20 10.07
CA GLY A 67 21.26 -6.39 8.88
C GLY A 67 20.04 -5.61 8.40
N PRO A 68 20.24 -4.50 7.65
CA PRO A 68 19.17 -3.57 7.28
C PRO A 68 18.16 -4.23 6.33
N ASP A 69 18.60 -5.03 5.36
CA ASP A 69 17.72 -5.74 4.42
C ASP A 69 16.77 -6.74 5.11
N LEU A 70 17.19 -7.43 6.17
CA LEU A 70 16.29 -8.34 6.90
C LEU A 70 15.38 -7.58 7.88
N ALA A 71 15.87 -6.52 8.54
CA ALA A 71 15.02 -5.67 9.38
C ALA A 71 13.95 -4.92 8.56
N ALA A 72 14.28 -4.50 7.33
CA ALA A 72 13.32 -3.97 6.38
C ALA A 72 12.29 -5.00 5.92
N LEU A 73 12.70 -6.25 5.69
CA LEU A 73 11.77 -7.36 5.39
C LEU A 73 10.81 -7.64 6.56
N GLU A 74 11.31 -7.63 7.80
CA GLU A 74 10.45 -7.74 9.00
C GLU A 74 9.42 -6.61 9.03
N TRP A 75 9.85 -5.34 8.95
CA TRP A 75 8.98 -4.16 8.94
C TRP A 75 7.92 -4.18 7.82
N LEU A 76 8.32 -4.45 6.57
CA LEU A 76 7.41 -4.48 5.42
C LEU A 76 6.29 -5.51 5.61
N MET A 77 6.64 -6.71 6.10
CA MET A 77 5.69 -7.79 6.30
C MET A 77 4.83 -7.59 7.55
N GLU A 78 5.32 -6.87 8.57
CA GLU A 78 4.52 -6.47 9.73
C GLU A 78 3.55 -5.32 9.41
N CYS A 79 3.92 -4.39 8.52
CA CYS A 79 3.00 -3.37 7.99
C CYS A 79 2.04 -3.88 6.91
N GLY A 80 2.12 -5.16 6.52
CA GLY A 80 1.19 -5.78 5.58
C GLY A 80 1.48 -5.53 4.10
N ALA A 81 2.75 -5.34 3.71
CA ALA A 81 3.13 -5.29 2.30
C ALA A 81 2.68 -6.56 1.55
N THR A 82 2.15 -6.40 0.34
CA THR A 82 1.65 -7.49 -0.50
C THR A 82 2.77 -8.50 -0.85
N GLN A 83 3.99 -8.04 -1.13
CA GLN A 83 5.11 -8.92 -1.47
C GLN A 83 6.49 -8.26 -1.32
N VAL A 84 7.50 -9.06 -0.95
CA VAL A 84 8.93 -8.71 -1.06
C VAL A 84 9.67 -9.79 -1.86
N GLU A 85 10.51 -9.38 -2.81
CA GLU A 85 11.40 -10.25 -3.59
C GLU A 85 12.84 -10.11 -3.09
N MET A 86 13.45 -11.25 -2.75
CA MET A 86 14.81 -11.33 -2.21
C MET A 86 15.83 -11.72 -3.29
N SER A 87 17.10 -11.44 -3.02
CA SER A 87 18.23 -11.71 -3.91
C SER A 87 18.48 -13.18 -4.27
N ASP A 88 17.88 -14.13 -3.54
CA ASP A 88 17.88 -15.56 -3.88
C ASP A 88 16.66 -15.99 -4.72
N GLY A 89 15.90 -15.02 -5.26
CA GLY A 89 14.73 -15.22 -6.11
C GLY A 89 13.45 -15.57 -5.36
N ARG A 90 13.49 -15.66 -4.02
CA ARG A 90 12.29 -15.95 -3.22
C ARG A 90 11.38 -14.74 -3.13
N ARG A 91 10.08 -14.99 -3.29
CA ARG A 91 9.00 -14.01 -3.15
C ARG A 91 8.24 -14.33 -1.88
N ILE A 92 8.25 -13.40 -0.93
CA ILE A 92 7.68 -13.54 0.41
C ILE A 92 6.40 -12.72 0.45
N GLY A 93 5.27 -13.35 0.74
CA GLY A 93 3.93 -12.73 0.76
C GLY A 93 3.23 -12.80 2.12
N SER A 94 3.92 -13.27 3.17
CA SER A 94 3.33 -13.43 4.49
C SER A 94 4.36 -13.35 5.62
N GLN A 95 3.89 -12.93 6.81
CA GLN A 95 4.69 -12.92 8.04
C GLN A 95 5.21 -14.31 8.43
N LYS A 96 4.52 -15.40 8.03
CA LYS A 96 4.96 -16.78 8.28
C LYS A 96 6.20 -17.12 7.44
N GLU A 97 6.15 -16.82 6.14
CA GLU A 97 7.29 -17.02 5.23
C GLU A 97 8.46 -16.11 5.61
N MET A 98 8.20 -14.85 5.97
CA MET A 98 9.20 -13.91 6.47
C MET A 98 9.94 -14.47 7.69
N ARG A 99 9.22 -14.94 8.71
CA ARG A 99 9.82 -15.49 9.93
C ARG A 99 10.62 -16.78 9.70
N ALA A 100 10.22 -17.59 8.71
CA ALA A 100 11.00 -18.75 8.27
C ALA A 100 12.27 -18.33 7.51
N TYR A 101 12.15 -17.37 6.58
CA TYR A 101 13.26 -16.86 5.77
C TYR A 101 14.34 -16.17 6.64
N VAL A 102 13.94 -15.26 7.52
CA VAL A 102 14.87 -14.55 8.43
C VAL A 102 15.62 -15.55 9.32
N ARG A 103 14.92 -16.57 9.86
CA ARG A 103 15.53 -17.65 10.62
C ARG A 103 16.57 -18.41 9.80
N GLU A 104 16.20 -18.90 8.62
CA GLU A 104 17.11 -19.66 7.74
C GLU A 104 18.39 -18.87 7.41
N LYS A 105 18.27 -17.59 7.03
CA LYS A 105 19.46 -16.79 6.66
C LYS A 105 20.36 -16.48 7.86
N MET A 106 19.81 -16.42 9.08
CA MET A 106 20.59 -16.26 10.31
C MET A 106 21.24 -17.58 10.77
N GLU A 107 20.56 -18.72 10.63
CA GLU A 107 21.11 -20.06 10.89
C GLU A 107 22.21 -20.43 9.86
N TRP A 108 22.02 -20.07 8.59
CA TRP A 108 23.04 -20.18 7.53
C TRP A 108 24.28 -19.33 7.82
N LYS A 109 24.09 -18.10 8.31
CA LYS A 109 25.20 -17.22 8.74
C LYS A 109 26.02 -17.85 9.87
N LEU A 110 25.37 -18.51 10.83
CA LEU A 110 26.06 -19.18 11.94
C LEU A 110 26.85 -20.42 11.46
N SER A 111 26.25 -21.28 10.64
CA SER A 111 26.92 -22.47 10.08
C SER A 111 28.02 -22.16 9.06
N SER A 112 27.91 -21.03 8.35
CA SER A 112 28.94 -20.57 7.39
C SER A 112 30.05 -19.73 8.02
N SER A 113 29.99 -19.45 9.33
CA SER A 113 31.09 -18.80 10.05
C SER A 113 32.18 -19.84 10.33
N PRO A 114 33.45 -19.61 9.96
CA PRO A 114 34.50 -20.60 10.18
C PRO A 114 34.69 -20.82 11.68
N SER A 115 34.42 -22.06 12.13
CA SER A 115 34.78 -22.51 13.47
C SER A 115 36.30 -22.42 13.65
N THR A 116 36.76 -21.84 14.76
CA THR A 116 38.18 -21.71 15.09
C THR A 116 38.79 -23.05 15.54
N SER A 117 38.83 -24.02 14.63
CA SER A 117 39.59 -25.26 14.75
C SER A 117 40.91 -25.10 14.00
N SER A 118 42.00 -24.87 14.74
CA SER A 118 43.34 -24.64 14.19
C SER A 118 43.86 -25.88 13.45
N SER A 119 43.77 -25.87 12.13
CA SER A 119 44.42 -26.85 11.25
C SER A 119 44.96 -26.14 10.01
N SER A 120 46.28 -26.15 9.85
CA SER A 120 46.96 -25.48 8.73
C SER A 120 46.84 -26.32 7.46
N SER A 121 45.95 -25.92 6.55
CA SER A 121 45.88 -26.43 5.19
C SER A 121 45.71 -25.27 4.20
N SER A 122 46.34 -25.40 3.02
CA SER A 122 46.52 -24.28 2.09
C SER A 122 45.22 -23.88 1.35
N PRO A 123 45.03 -22.59 1.02
CA PRO A 123 43.80 -22.11 0.40
C PRO A 123 43.67 -22.52 -1.07
N THR A 124 43.01 -23.64 -1.33
CA THR A 124 42.44 -23.93 -2.65
C THR A 124 41.21 -23.04 -2.86
N SER A 125 41.20 -22.25 -3.93
CA SER A 125 40.20 -21.19 -4.12
C SER A 125 38.84 -21.75 -4.54
N PRO A 126 37.74 -21.44 -3.82
CA PRO A 126 36.40 -21.72 -4.33
C PRO A 126 36.06 -20.72 -5.46
N SER A 127 35.67 -21.23 -6.63
CA SER A 127 35.29 -20.42 -7.78
C SER A 127 33.89 -19.80 -7.61
N SER A 128 33.80 -18.72 -6.85
CA SER A 128 32.62 -17.87 -6.81
C SER A 128 32.75 -16.72 -7.83
N SER A 129 31.73 -16.54 -8.66
CA SER A 129 31.70 -15.52 -9.71
C SER A 129 32.01 -14.12 -9.13
N PRO A 130 32.77 -13.27 -9.84
CA PRO A 130 33.19 -11.98 -9.31
C PRO A 130 31.99 -11.02 -9.15
N HIS A 131 31.40 -11.02 -7.95
CA HIS A 131 30.57 -9.92 -7.50
C HIS A 131 31.43 -8.66 -7.44
N VAL A 132 31.36 -7.87 -8.52
CA VAL A 132 31.98 -6.54 -8.60
C VAL A 132 31.48 -5.74 -7.40
N LEU A 133 32.39 -5.43 -6.48
CA LEU A 133 32.07 -4.72 -5.25
C LEU A 133 31.49 -3.34 -5.60
N SER A 134 30.25 -3.10 -5.22
CA SER A 134 29.60 -1.83 -5.47
C SER A 134 30.28 -0.73 -4.63
N HIS A 135 30.34 0.49 -5.18
CA HIS A 135 30.90 1.61 -4.45
C HIS A 135 30.13 1.84 -3.14
N GLY A 136 30.83 1.68 -2.01
CA GLY A 136 30.22 1.75 -0.67
C GLY A 136 29.86 0.39 -0.04
N ASP A 137 30.19 -0.75 -0.65
CA ASP A 137 30.03 -2.08 -0.04
C ASP A 137 30.99 -2.33 1.13
N ILE A 138 32.21 -1.78 1.09
CA ILE A 138 33.16 -1.87 2.21
C ILE A 138 32.63 -1.11 3.43
N ALA A 139 32.05 0.09 3.20
CA ALA A 139 31.42 0.87 4.26
C ALA A 139 30.18 0.16 4.82
N PHE A 140 29.36 -0.44 3.96
CA PHE A 140 28.22 -1.28 4.37
C PHE A 140 28.65 -2.43 5.28
N ALA A 141 29.65 -3.21 4.86
CA ALA A 141 30.15 -4.35 5.64
C ALA A 141 30.78 -3.94 6.99
N LYS A 142 31.34 -2.72 7.07
CA LYS A 142 31.86 -2.15 8.33
C LYS A 142 30.73 -1.69 9.28
N GLN A 143 29.66 -1.11 8.75
CA GLN A 143 28.51 -0.61 9.53
C GLN A 143 27.56 -1.74 9.96
N TRP A 144 27.37 -2.73 9.09
CA TRP A 144 26.47 -3.86 9.27
C TRP A 144 27.24 -5.20 9.23
N PRO A 145 28.22 -5.43 10.13
CA PRO A 145 29.05 -6.65 10.13
C PRO A 145 28.22 -7.94 10.33
N ASN A 146 27.00 -7.79 10.85
CA ASN A 146 26.06 -8.87 11.09
C ASN A 146 25.13 -9.20 9.90
N ALA A 147 25.07 -8.37 8.85
CA ALA A 147 24.18 -8.62 7.72
C ALA A 147 24.58 -9.91 6.96
N PRO A 148 23.67 -10.88 6.72
CA PRO A 148 23.98 -12.07 5.95
C PRO A 148 24.48 -11.75 4.54
N ARG A 149 25.65 -12.31 4.17
CA ARG A 149 26.30 -12.03 2.89
C ARG A 149 25.42 -12.51 1.72
N GLY A 150 25.30 -11.67 0.70
CA GLY A 150 24.53 -11.98 -0.51
C GLY A 150 23.00 -11.86 -0.36
N VAL A 151 22.47 -11.72 0.85
CA VAL A 151 21.04 -11.49 1.10
C VAL A 151 20.72 -10.00 1.03
N TYR A 152 19.77 -9.62 0.17
CA TYR A 152 19.26 -8.26 0.07
C TYR A 152 17.85 -8.23 -0.57
N ILE A 153 17.12 -7.13 -0.37
CA ILE A 153 15.82 -6.90 -1.05
C ILE A 153 16.06 -6.40 -2.48
N VAL A 154 15.27 -6.89 -3.44
CA VAL A 154 15.33 -6.51 -4.86
C VAL A 154 14.07 -5.76 -5.31
N SER A 155 12.88 -6.25 -4.93
CA SER A 155 11.58 -5.67 -5.31
C SER A 155 10.62 -5.67 -4.11
N VAL A 156 9.80 -4.63 -4.00
CA VAL A 156 8.76 -4.50 -2.98
C VAL A 156 7.44 -4.07 -3.63
N ASP A 157 6.38 -4.83 -3.38
CA ASP A 157 4.99 -4.41 -3.58
C ASP A 157 4.34 -4.20 -2.21
N ALA A 158 4.16 -2.94 -1.83
CA ALA A 158 3.57 -2.52 -0.57
C ALA A 158 2.13 -1.99 -0.75
N SER A 159 1.43 -2.45 -1.80
CA SER A 159 0.02 -2.10 -2.02
C SER A 159 -0.85 -2.43 -0.81
N ASP A 160 -1.78 -1.53 -0.45
CA ASP A 160 -2.72 -1.63 0.69
C ASP A 160 -2.03 -1.88 2.06
N SER A 161 -0.76 -1.48 2.19
CA SER A 161 0.01 -1.63 3.42
C SER A 161 -0.02 -0.38 4.30
N ALA A 162 0.02 -0.58 5.61
CA ALA A 162 0.03 0.49 6.61
C ALA A 162 1.44 1.04 6.89
N ILE A 163 2.29 1.13 5.87
CA ILE A 163 3.59 1.81 5.95
C ILE A 163 3.39 3.32 6.12
N ALA A 164 4.28 3.95 6.89
CA ALA A 164 4.27 5.38 7.17
C ALA A 164 5.68 5.98 7.11
N ASN A 165 5.76 7.30 6.96
CA ASN A 165 7.02 8.04 6.78
C ASN A 165 8.15 7.66 7.76
N GLU A 166 7.84 7.40 9.03
CA GLU A 166 8.85 7.03 10.04
C GLU A 166 9.56 5.70 9.74
N GLY A 167 8.87 4.75 9.08
CA GLY A 167 9.37 3.42 8.78
C GLY A 167 10.37 3.38 7.62
N PHE A 168 10.37 4.38 6.74
CA PHE A 168 11.27 4.43 5.57
C PHE A 168 12.77 4.52 5.94
N LYS A 169 13.08 4.78 7.22
CA LYS A 169 14.42 4.60 7.79
C LYS A 169 14.94 3.17 7.63
N TYR A 170 14.08 2.15 7.66
CA TYR A 170 14.46 0.76 7.36
C TYR A 170 14.99 0.61 5.93
N LEU A 171 14.42 1.32 4.95
CA LEU A 171 14.85 1.26 3.55
C LEU A 171 16.14 2.06 3.27
N LYS A 172 16.57 2.92 4.18
CA LYS A 172 17.68 3.86 3.96
C LYS A 172 19.00 3.19 3.58
N GLU A 173 19.34 2.07 4.22
CA GLU A 173 20.57 1.30 3.94
C GLU A 173 20.34 -0.03 3.22
N VAL A 174 19.11 -0.33 2.77
CA VAL A 174 18.80 -1.55 2.00
C VAL A 174 19.70 -1.63 0.76
N ARG A 175 20.36 -2.77 0.56
CA ARG A 175 21.60 -2.79 -0.23
C ARG A 175 21.40 -2.58 -1.73
N GLN A 176 20.32 -3.10 -2.31
CA GLN A 176 20.09 -3.16 -3.77
C GLN A 176 18.59 -3.12 -4.18
N LEU A 177 17.71 -2.44 -3.42
CA LEU A 177 16.30 -2.30 -3.80
C LEU A 177 16.18 -1.58 -5.15
N ARG A 178 15.59 -2.25 -6.15
CA ARG A 178 15.43 -1.72 -7.51
C ARG A 178 14.02 -1.27 -7.84
N LYS A 179 13.01 -2.01 -7.36
CA LYS A 179 11.59 -1.75 -7.63
C LYS A 179 10.83 -1.49 -6.34
N LEU A 180 10.04 -0.42 -6.30
CA LEU A 180 9.23 -0.05 -5.13
C LEU A 180 7.84 0.42 -5.58
N LYS A 181 6.81 -0.37 -5.26
CA LYS A 181 5.40 -0.07 -5.57
C LYS A 181 4.64 0.22 -4.27
N LEU A 182 4.02 1.40 -4.20
CA LEU A 182 3.48 2.01 -2.98
C LEU A 182 2.03 2.47 -3.21
N ASN A 183 1.11 1.56 -3.51
CA ASN A 183 -0.24 1.92 -3.92
C ASN A 183 -1.20 1.90 -2.71
N PHE A 184 -2.08 2.90 -2.58
CA PHE A 184 -3.02 3.05 -1.45
C PHE A 184 -2.35 3.15 -0.06
N CYS A 185 -1.09 3.63 0.00
CA CYS A 185 -0.39 3.84 1.27
C CYS A 185 -0.69 5.26 1.80
N ASP A 186 -1.76 5.41 2.58
CA ASP A 186 -2.27 6.72 3.05
C ASP A 186 -1.25 7.54 3.87
N TYR A 187 -0.44 6.87 4.69
CA TYR A 187 0.53 7.49 5.59
C TYR A 187 1.92 7.72 4.97
N PHE A 188 2.07 7.48 3.66
CA PHE A 188 3.28 7.73 2.88
C PHE A 188 3.20 9.08 2.14
N GLY A 189 4.24 9.90 2.29
CA GLY A 189 4.39 11.19 1.62
C GLY A 189 5.85 11.65 1.52
N ASP A 190 6.05 12.94 1.27
CA ASP A 190 7.34 13.54 0.91
C ASP A 190 8.49 13.20 1.89
N GLU A 191 8.19 13.06 3.18
CA GLU A 191 9.16 12.72 4.23
C GLU A 191 9.75 11.31 4.07
N ALA A 192 8.98 10.33 3.57
CA ALA A 192 9.48 9.00 3.24
C ALA A 192 10.45 9.05 2.05
N LEU A 193 10.12 9.85 1.04
CA LEU A 193 10.99 10.07 -0.12
C LEU A 193 12.30 10.75 0.28
N ARG A 194 12.33 11.61 1.31
CA ARG A 194 13.58 12.14 1.88
C ARG A 194 14.48 11.03 2.43
N GLU A 195 13.95 10.07 3.18
CA GLU A 195 14.79 8.99 3.74
C GLU A 195 15.37 8.10 2.63
N LEU A 196 14.60 7.81 1.56
CA LEU A 196 15.11 7.12 0.38
C LEU A 196 16.18 7.92 -0.38
N ALA A 197 15.93 9.22 -0.57
CA ALA A 197 16.82 10.18 -1.25
C ALA A 197 18.13 10.44 -0.49
N GLY A 198 18.09 10.38 0.85
CA GLY A 198 19.25 10.52 1.74
C GLY A 198 19.93 9.20 2.10
N GLY A 199 19.56 8.09 1.46
CA GLY A 199 20.09 6.75 1.71
C GLY A 199 20.84 6.14 0.53
N ARG A 200 21.23 4.87 0.70
CA ARG A 200 21.78 4.00 -0.34
C ARG A 200 20.81 3.81 -1.52
N THR A 201 19.52 3.72 -1.23
CA THR A 201 18.45 3.48 -2.21
C THR A 201 18.34 4.54 -3.31
N ALA A 202 18.79 5.77 -3.05
CA ALA A 202 18.92 6.83 -4.07
C ALA A 202 19.82 6.44 -5.27
N LYS A 203 20.65 5.41 -5.12
CA LYS A 203 21.57 4.88 -6.13
C LYS A 203 21.20 3.48 -6.64
N THR A 204 20.06 2.91 -6.19
CA THR A 204 19.65 1.54 -6.56
C THR A 204 18.23 1.44 -7.10
N ILE A 205 17.31 2.33 -6.70
CA ILE A 205 15.92 2.30 -7.20
C ILE A 205 15.90 2.72 -8.68
N GLU A 206 15.60 1.76 -9.54
CA GLU A 206 15.43 1.88 -10.99
C GLU A 206 13.95 2.14 -11.36
N ASP A 207 13.02 1.75 -10.49
CA ASP A 207 11.59 1.66 -10.78
C ASP A 207 10.75 2.05 -9.54
N ILE A 208 9.85 3.02 -9.69
CA ILE A 208 8.92 3.43 -8.64
C ILE A 208 7.50 3.60 -9.17
N GLU A 209 6.53 3.09 -8.40
CA GLU A 209 5.10 3.21 -8.66
C GLU A 209 4.42 3.75 -7.40
N ILE A 210 3.70 4.87 -7.51
CA ILE A 210 3.05 5.57 -6.39
C ILE A 210 1.65 5.98 -6.86
N VAL A 211 0.62 5.33 -6.33
CA VAL A 211 -0.75 5.42 -6.86
C VAL A 211 -1.77 5.48 -5.72
N LEU A 212 -2.67 6.47 -5.74
CA LEU A 212 -3.64 6.73 -4.67
C LEU A 212 -2.99 6.96 -3.30
N ASN A 213 -1.97 7.83 -3.25
CA ASN A 213 -1.32 8.26 -2.00
C ASN A 213 -1.71 9.72 -1.70
N PRO A 214 -2.70 9.99 -0.83
CA PRO A 214 -3.17 11.34 -0.56
C PRO A 214 -2.10 12.25 0.04
N SER A 215 -1.18 11.72 0.86
CA SER A 215 -0.18 12.51 1.60
C SER A 215 1.05 12.97 0.79
N MET A 216 1.06 12.76 -0.54
CA MET A 216 2.12 13.20 -1.48
C MET A 216 1.84 14.59 -2.04
N SER A 217 2.78 15.54 -1.88
CA SER A 217 2.67 16.91 -2.39
C SER A 217 3.57 17.20 -3.61
N ASP A 218 3.46 18.38 -4.22
CA ASP A 218 4.42 18.86 -5.23
C ASP A 218 5.89 18.81 -4.73
N GLY A 219 6.12 18.91 -3.42
CA GLY A 219 7.45 18.79 -2.79
C GLY A 219 8.13 17.45 -3.00
N ALA A 220 7.37 16.36 -3.20
CA ALA A 220 7.89 15.03 -3.50
C ALA A 220 8.81 15.02 -4.73
N ALA A 221 8.56 15.91 -5.72
CA ALA A 221 9.39 16.03 -6.91
C ALA A 221 10.87 16.29 -6.58
N TYR A 222 11.16 17.11 -5.56
CA TYR A 222 12.54 17.43 -5.16
C TYR A 222 13.31 16.22 -4.64
N TRP A 223 12.66 15.38 -3.83
CA TRP A 223 13.27 14.15 -3.31
C TRP A 223 13.41 13.09 -4.40
N LEU A 224 12.40 12.96 -5.26
CA LEU A 224 12.43 12.07 -6.42
C LEU A 224 13.58 12.41 -7.39
N THR A 225 13.97 13.69 -7.58
CA THR A 225 15.15 14.02 -8.40
C THR A 225 16.47 13.43 -7.88
N LYS A 226 16.53 13.04 -6.60
CA LYS A 226 17.75 12.47 -5.98
C LYS A 226 17.87 10.96 -6.22
N LEU A 227 16.82 10.30 -6.71
CA LEU A 227 16.85 8.89 -7.10
C LEU A 227 17.57 8.73 -8.45
N THR A 228 18.90 8.95 -8.44
CA THR A 228 19.76 9.02 -9.64
C THR A 228 19.77 7.75 -10.51
N ALA A 229 19.41 6.59 -9.94
CA ALA A 229 19.29 5.33 -10.66
C ALA A 229 17.99 5.20 -11.48
N LEU A 230 16.97 6.03 -11.21
CA LEU A 230 15.59 5.84 -11.69
C LEU A 230 15.48 5.80 -13.23
N ARG A 231 14.65 4.87 -13.71
CA ARG A 231 14.39 4.55 -15.13
C ARG A 231 12.90 4.51 -15.47
N ARG A 232 12.03 4.09 -14.53
CA ARG A 232 10.58 4.28 -14.61
C ARG A 232 10.07 4.98 -13.36
N ALA A 233 9.15 5.92 -13.56
CA ALA A 233 8.34 6.50 -12.50
C ALA A 233 6.88 6.53 -12.96
N HIS A 234 6.02 5.83 -12.24
CA HIS A 234 4.57 5.86 -12.45
C HIS A 234 3.86 6.53 -11.27
N PHE A 235 3.04 7.51 -11.60
CA PHE A 235 2.22 8.26 -10.65
C PHE A 235 0.78 8.24 -11.13
N TYR A 236 -0.18 7.99 -10.25
CA TYR A 236 -1.60 8.13 -10.58
C TYR A 236 -2.42 8.57 -9.36
N PHE A 237 -3.35 9.51 -9.57
CA PHE A 237 -4.23 10.07 -8.53
C PHE A 237 -3.49 10.47 -7.23
N LEU A 238 -2.70 11.55 -7.31
CA LEU A 238 -2.04 12.17 -6.15
C LEU A 238 -2.69 13.54 -5.89
N PRO A 239 -3.70 13.63 -5.01
CA PRO A 239 -4.60 14.80 -4.93
C PRO A 239 -3.93 16.08 -4.42
N TYR A 240 -2.80 16.00 -3.72
CA TYR A 240 -2.05 17.18 -3.25
C TYR A 240 -0.84 17.55 -4.15
N VAL A 241 -0.70 16.94 -5.34
CA VAL A 241 0.21 17.41 -6.39
C VAL A 241 -0.56 18.39 -7.30
N ALA A 242 -0.61 19.65 -6.90
CA ALA A 242 -1.40 20.68 -7.54
C ALA A 242 -0.86 21.09 -8.92
N ASN A 243 0.46 21.00 -9.16
CA ASN A 243 1.10 21.37 -10.43
C ASN A 243 1.79 20.18 -11.09
N ARG A 244 1.00 19.14 -11.42
CA ARG A 244 1.42 17.97 -12.20
C ARG A 244 2.30 18.32 -13.43
N PRO A 245 2.04 19.36 -14.25
CA PRO A 245 2.94 19.75 -15.34
C PRO A 245 4.34 20.19 -14.87
N ALA A 246 4.45 20.94 -13.76
CA ALA A 246 5.74 21.29 -13.18
C ALA A 246 6.43 20.09 -12.51
N PHE A 247 5.67 19.23 -11.83
CA PHE A 247 6.15 17.97 -11.23
C PHE A 247 6.83 17.07 -12.28
N ILE A 248 6.14 16.78 -13.38
CA ILE A 248 6.67 16.00 -14.51
C ILE A 248 7.90 16.69 -15.11
N ARG A 249 7.89 18.02 -15.27
CA ARG A 249 9.01 18.80 -15.83
C ARG A 249 10.25 18.71 -14.95
N ALA A 250 10.12 18.85 -13.63
CA ALA A 250 11.24 18.76 -12.69
C ALA A 250 11.92 17.39 -12.77
N LEU A 251 11.14 16.31 -12.80
CA LEU A 251 11.66 14.95 -12.96
C LEU A 251 12.34 14.74 -14.32
N LYS A 252 11.73 15.18 -15.44
CA LYS A 252 12.32 15.03 -16.78
C LYS A 252 13.60 15.84 -16.99
N LEU A 253 13.75 16.99 -16.33
CA LEU A 253 14.97 17.79 -16.38
C LEU A 253 16.11 17.18 -15.55
N ALA A 254 15.82 16.69 -14.34
CA ALA A 254 16.83 16.12 -13.46
C ALA A 254 17.20 14.66 -13.81
N LEU A 255 16.26 13.89 -14.34
CA LEU A 255 16.38 12.47 -14.66
C LEU A 255 16.04 12.22 -16.15
N PRO A 256 16.83 12.72 -17.12
CA PRO A 256 16.51 12.65 -18.55
C PRO A 256 16.51 11.21 -19.13
N ARG A 257 16.91 10.21 -18.34
CA ARG A 257 16.82 8.77 -18.67
C ARG A 257 15.69 8.04 -17.93
N CYS A 258 14.79 8.78 -17.27
CA CYS A 258 13.63 8.23 -16.57
C CYS A 258 12.34 8.43 -17.37
N THR A 259 11.62 7.33 -17.60
CA THR A 259 10.28 7.33 -18.19
C THR A 259 9.27 7.73 -17.12
N VAL A 260 8.97 9.03 -17.05
CA VAL A 260 7.98 9.62 -16.13
C VAL A 260 6.59 9.56 -16.76
N THR A 261 5.68 8.84 -16.11
CA THR A 261 4.26 8.74 -16.47
C THR A 261 3.38 9.24 -15.33
N PHE A 262 2.49 10.18 -15.62
CA PHE A 262 1.50 10.69 -14.68
C PHE A 262 0.22 11.04 -15.47
N PRO A 263 -0.66 10.06 -15.71
CA PRO A 263 -1.88 10.24 -16.49
C PRO A 263 -2.82 11.29 -15.91
N GLU A 264 -3.81 11.69 -16.70
CA GLU A 264 -4.91 12.49 -16.19
C GLU A 264 -5.89 11.62 -15.40
N VAL A 265 -6.42 12.20 -14.33
CA VAL A 265 -7.53 11.63 -13.59
C VAL A 265 -8.77 11.86 -14.44
N GLY A 266 -9.40 10.79 -14.92
CA GLY A 266 -10.69 10.89 -15.61
C GLY A 266 -11.80 11.30 -14.64
N ASN A 267 -13.05 11.39 -15.13
CA ASN A 267 -14.20 11.64 -14.27
C ASN A 267 -14.40 10.48 -13.28
N ILE A 268 -13.84 10.60 -12.07
CA ILE A 268 -14.14 9.71 -10.95
C ILE A 268 -15.48 10.15 -10.37
N GLY A 269 -16.56 9.53 -10.86
CA GLY A 269 -17.86 9.57 -10.19
C GLY A 269 -17.73 8.92 -8.82
N TYR A 270 -18.19 9.60 -7.77
CA TYR A 270 -18.04 9.14 -6.38
C TYR A 270 -18.98 7.97 -6.00
N GLY A 271 -19.69 7.38 -6.96
CA GLY A 271 -20.73 6.37 -6.72
C GLY A 271 -22.05 6.91 -6.16
N TYR A 272 -22.11 8.24 -5.95
CA TYR A 272 -23.30 8.99 -5.54
C TYR A 272 -23.96 9.73 -6.71
N ASP A 273 -23.77 9.27 -7.94
CA ASP A 273 -24.54 9.75 -9.08
C ASP A 273 -26.02 9.38 -8.82
N GLU A 274 -26.85 10.40 -8.55
CA GLU A 274 -28.22 10.18 -8.08
C GLU A 274 -29.05 9.43 -9.11
N LYS A 275 -29.64 8.30 -8.70
CA LYS A 275 -30.48 7.47 -9.57
C LYS A 275 -31.77 8.20 -9.93
N ASP A 276 -31.84 8.60 -11.20
CA ASP A 276 -33.06 8.67 -11.98
C ASP A 276 -34.21 9.51 -11.38
N VAL A 277 -33.97 10.80 -11.16
CA VAL A 277 -35.05 11.79 -10.97
C VAL A 277 -35.66 12.19 -12.33
N ASP A 278 -36.04 11.21 -13.16
CA ASP A 278 -37.09 11.40 -14.19
C ASP A 278 -38.39 10.75 -13.70
N GLY A 279 -39.18 11.57 -12.99
CA GLY A 279 -40.33 11.16 -12.19
C GLY A 279 -41.63 11.81 -12.62
N SER A 280 -41.85 12.00 -13.92
CA SER A 280 -43.10 12.52 -14.54
C SER A 280 -43.50 13.96 -14.21
N LYS A 281 -43.41 14.84 -15.21
CA LYS A 281 -44.40 15.92 -15.41
C LYS A 281 -44.45 16.41 -16.87
N LYS A 282 -45.16 15.64 -17.70
CA LYS A 282 -45.70 16.12 -18.97
C LYS A 282 -47.20 16.35 -18.78
N LYS A 283 -47.64 17.61 -18.79
CA LYS A 283 -49.06 18.00 -18.85
C LYS A 283 -49.20 19.42 -19.37
#